data_AF-A0A6D2KAD5-F1
#
_entry.id   AF-A0A6D2KAD5-F1
#
_cell.length_a   1.000
_cell.length_b   1.000
_cell.length_c   1.000
_cell.angle_alpha   90.00
_cell.angle_beta   90.00
_cell.angle_gamma   90.00
#
_symmetry.space_group_name_H-M   'P 1'
#
loop_
_entity.id
_entity.type
_entity.pdbx_description
1 polymer ?
#
loop_
_entity_poly.entity_id
_entity_poly.type
_entity_poly.pdbx_seq_one_letter_code
_entity_poly.pdbx_strand_id
1 'polypeptide(L)'
;MRLYASLWEAEHWATRGGLEKTDWTKAPFTAFYRNYNVEGCVWANGRSSCPANSPWFTKTLDKAGMDEVKRVQGKYMVYNYCTDKKRFPRGVPRVCT
;
A
#
# COMPACT_ATOMS: atom_id res chain seq x y z
N MET A 1 -1.82 10.47 11.61
CA MET A 1 -2.47 9.44 10.78
C MET A 1 -3.22 8.47 11.68
N ARG A 2 -4.20 7.72 11.16
CA ARG A 2 -4.93 6.68 11.87
C ARG A 2 -4.91 5.39 11.03
N LEU A 3 -5.03 4.24 11.68
CA LEU A 3 -5.15 2.95 11.02
C LEU A 3 -6.63 2.70 10.69
N TYR A 4 -6.91 2.21 9.48
CA TYR A 4 -8.25 1.85 9.03
C TYR A 4 -8.21 0.48 8.36
N ALA A 5 -9.26 -0.31 8.57
CA ALA A 5 -9.52 -1.54 7.84
C ALA A 5 -11.01 -1.53 7.44
N SER A 6 -11.29 -1.81 6.18
CA SER A 6 -12.66 -1.87 5.66
C SER A 6 -12.77 -2.95 4.59
N LEU A 7 -13.94 -3.58 4.55
CA LEU A 7 -14.43 -4.36 3.42
C LEU A 7 -15.60 -3.57 2.83
N TRP A 8 -15.52 -3.20 1.57
CA TRP A 8 -16.51 -2.37 0.90
C TRP A 8 -16.57 -2.71 -0.60
N GLU A 9 -17.63 -2.27 -1.25
CA GLU A 9 -17.91 -2.53 -2.67
C GLU A 9 -17.30 -1.44 -3.56
N ALA A 10 -16.62 -1.84 -4.64
CA ALA A 10 -15.87 -0.93 -5.53
C ALA A 10 -15.85 -1.37 -7.01
N GLU A 11 -16.97 -1.87 -7.52
CA GLU A 11 -17.17 -2.49 -8.83
C GLU A 11 -16.92 -1.57 -10.02
N HIS A 12 -16.81 -0.26 -9.80
CA HIS A 12 -16.46 0.68 -10.85
C HIS A 12 -14.97 0.63 -11.24
N TRP A 13 -14.10 -0.01 -10.45
CA TRP A 13 -12.68 -0.18 -10.79
C TRP A 13 -11.99 -1.45 -10.27
N ALA A 14 -12.50 -2.10 -9.21
CA ALA A 14 -11.74 -3.11 -8.46
C ALA A 14 -11.33 -4.34 -9.28
N THR A 15 -12.24 -4.91 -10.07
CA THR A 15 -11.99 -6.16 -10.81
C THR A 15 -11.97 -5.91 -12.30
N ARG A 16 -10.85 -6.27 -12.96
CA ARG A 16 -10.59 -6.02 -14.39
C ARG A 16 -10.87 -4.56 -14.81
N GLY A 17 -10.52 -3.60 -13.95
CA GLY A 17 -10.77 -2.18 -14.22
C GLY A 17 -12.25 -1.79 -14.19
N GLY A 18 -13.09 -2.56 -13.50
CA GLY A 18 -14.53 -2.31 -13.34
C GLY A 18 -15.43 -3.07 -14.31
N LEU A 19 -14.87 -3.97 -15.12
CA LEU A 19 -15.62 -4.79 -16.08
C LEU A 19 -16.42 -5.90 -15.41
N GLU A 20 -15.92 -6.46 -14.32
CA GLU A 20 -16.62 -7.50 -13.55
C GLU A 20 -17.33 -6.87 -12.35
N LYS A 21 -18.63 -7.13 -12.20
CA LYS A 21 -19.47 -6.55 -11.14
C LYS A 21 -19.65 -7.51 -9.97
N THR A 22 -20.05 -6.96 -8.82
CA THR A 22 -20.27 -7.78 -7.63
C THR A 22 -21.49 -8.67 -7.82
N ASP A 23 -21.30 -9.98 -7.72
CA ASP A 23 -22.40 -10.94 -7.69
C ASP A 23 -22.94 -11.08 -6.26
N TRP A 24 -23.95 -10.28 -5.94
CA TRP A 24 -24.56 -10.23 -4.61
C TRP A 24 -25.26 -11.53 -4.19
N THR A 25 -25.54 -12.45 -5.11
CA THR A 25 -26.08 -13.77 -4.76
C THR A 25 -25.07 -14.62 -3.98
N LYS A 26 -23.78 -14.23 -4.00
CA LYS A 26 -22.68 -14.86 -3.26
C LYS A 26 -22.42 -14.25 -1.88
N ALA A 27 -23.26 -13.31 -1.45
CA ALA A 27 -23.15 -12.74 -0.11
C ALA A 27 -23.44 -13.81 0.98
N PRO A 28 -22.86 -13.68 2.19
CA PRO A 28 -22.05 -12.56 2.67
C PRO A 28 -20.57 -12.63 2.27
N PHE A 29 -20.00 -11.48 1.89
CA PHE A 29 -18.55 -11.33 1.72
C PHE A 29 -17.91 -11.09 3.09
N THR A 30 -17.02 -11.99 3.50
CA THR A 30 -16.44 -11.95 4.86
C THR A 30 -14.93 -11.85 4.80
N ALA A 31 -14.36 -10.86 5.50
CA ALA A 31 -12.93 -10.71 5.69
C ALA A 31 -12.57 -10.90 7.17
N PHE A 32 -11.61 -11.79 7.44
CA PHE A 32 -11.13 -12.07 8.79
C PHE A 32 -9.77 -11.41 9.01
N TYR A 33 -9.61 -10.79 10.17
CA TYR A 33 -8.40 -10.11 10.56
C TYR A 33 -7.96 -10.59 11.94
N ARG A 34 -6.65 -10.77 12.14
CA ARG A 34 -6.06 -11.19 13.42
C ARG A 34 -4.67 -10.59 13.57
N ASN A 35 -4.13 -10.65 14.79
CA ASN A 35 -2.77 -10.22 15.11
C ASN A 35 -2.48 -8.75 14.76
N TYR A 36 -3.39 -7.85 15.14
CA TYR A 36 -3.16 -6.41 15.01
C TYR A 36 -2.03 -5.97 15.93
N ASN A 37 -0.86 -5.66 15.35
CA ASN A 37 0.28 -5.10 16.06
C ASN A 37 0.55 -3.69 15.53
N VAL A 38 0.57 -2.71 16.43
CA VAL A 38 0.84 -1.31 16.09
C VAL A 38 1.97 -0.80 16.97
N GLU A 39 3.18 -0.85 16.42
CA GLU A 39 4.34 -0.15 16.96
C GLU A 39 4.50 1.17 16.21
N GLY A 40 4.15 2.27 16.87
CA GLY A 40 4.20 3.59 16.28
C GLY A 40 4.11 4.67 17.32
N CYS A 41 4.33 5.91 16.90
CA CYS A 41 4.23 7.06 17.78
C CYS A 41 2.85 7.70 17.70
N VAL A 42 2.32 8.04 18.87
CA VAL A 42 1.05 8.73 18.99
C VAL A 42 1.30 10.22 18.88
N TRP A 43 0.47 10.89 18.06
CA TRP A 43 0.40 12.34 18.04
C TRP A 43 -0.77 12.79 18.90
N ALA A 44 -0.50 13.46 20.02
CA ALA A 44 -1.51 13.95 20.95
C ALA A 44 -1.10 15.31 21.51
N ASN A 45 -2.07 16.17 21.81
CA ASN A 45 -1.84 17.49 22.40
C ASN A 45 -0.78 18.34 21.65
N GLY A 46 -0.77 18.25 20.32
CA GLY A 46 0.18 18.99 19.47
C GLY A 46 1.62 18.45 19.46
N ARG A 47 1.89 17.28 20.05
CA ARG A 47 3.23 16.70 20.13
C ARG A 47 3.26 15.22 19.75
N SER A 48 4.34 14.79 19.11
CA SER A 48 4.64 13.37 18.85
C SER A 48 5.26 12.69 20.08
N SER A 49 4.87 11.46 20.34
CA SER A 49 5.56 10.59 21.30
C SER A 49 6.87 10.01 20.77
N CYS A 50 7.20 10.21 19.49
CA CYS A 50 8.45 9.73 18.93
C CYS A 50 9.66 10.44 19.55
N PRO A 51 10.73 9.71 19.89
CA PRO A 51 12.02 10.34 20.12
C PRO A 51 12.52 10.93 18.78
N ALA A 52 13.13 12.11 18.84
CA ALA A 52 13.64 12.80 17.64
C ALA A 52 14.66 11.97 16.86
N ASN A 53 15.43 11.12 17.56
CA ASN A 53 16.51 10.31 16.99
C ASN A 53 16.17 8.81 16.98
N SER A 54 14.91 8.45 16.71
CA SER A 54 14.54 7.03 16.62
C SER A 54 15.36 6.34 15.51
N PRO A 55 16.12 5.26 15.81
CA PRO A 55 16.89 4.52 14.80
C PRO A 55 16.04 3.96 13.67
N TRP A 56 14.73 3.81 13.90
CA TRP A 56 13.78 3.38 12.88
C TRP A 56 13.67 4.37 11.72
N PHE A 57 13.78 5.68 11.97
CA PHE A 57 13.60 6.71 10.94
C PHE A 57 14.63 6.66 9.81
N THR A 58 15.82 6.13 10.11
CA THR A 58 16.93 6.02 9.16
C THR A 58 17.14 4.59 8.67
N LYS A 59 16.26 3.66 9.04
CA LYS A 59 16.41 2.26 8.64
C LYS A 59 16.17 2.12 7.14
N THR A 60 17.13 1.52 6.44
CA THR A 60 17.03 1.20 5.02
C THR A 60 16.99 -0.32 4.82
N LEU A 61 16.55 -0.75 3.64
CA LEU A 61 16.67 -2.15 3.26
C LEU A 61 18.14 -2.49 3.02
N ASP A 62 18.55 -3.65 3.52
CA ASP A 62 19.83 -4.24 3.17
C ASP A 62 19.79 -4.84 1.75
N LYS A 63 20.93 -5.40 1.31
CA LYS A 63 21.03 -5.98 -0.03
C LYS A 63 20.02 -7.12 -0.24
N ALA A 64 19.86 -8.00 0.74
CA ALA A 64 18.93 -9.11 0.66
C ALA A 64 17.48 -8.63 0.53
N GLY A 65 17.09 -7.63 1.32
CA GLY A 65 15.77 -7.01 1.24
C GLY A 65 15.52 -6.33 -0.12
N MET A 66 16.52 -5.64 -0.66
CA MET A 66 16.41 -5.04 -2.00
C MET A 66 16.29 -6.09 -3.11
N ASP A 67 17.04 -7.20 -3.02
CA ASP A 67 16.98 -8.29 -4.00
C ASP A 67 15.63 -8.99 -3.96
N GLU A 68 15.02 -9.14 -2.77
CA GLU A 68 13.68 -9.70 -2.63
C GLU A 68 12.61 -8.78 -3.23
N VAL A 69 12.71 -7.45 -3.01
CA VAL A 69 11.82 -6.48 -3.67
C VAL A 69 11.90 -6.61 -5.19
N LYS A 70 13.12 -6.69 -5.75
CA LYS A 70 13.31 -6.86 -7.21
C LYS A 70 12.73 -8.18 -7.71
N ARG A 71 12.91 -9.28 -6.97
CA ARG A 71 12.37 -10.59 -7.32
C ARG A 71 10.84 -10.57 -7.36
N VAL A 72 10.20 -9.99 -6.34
CA VAL A 72 8.74 -9.89 -6.28
C VAL A 72 8.22 -8.97 -7.38
N GLN A 73 8.86 -7.83 -7.62
CA GLN A 73 8.52 -6.93 -8.71
C GLN A 73 8.62 -7.61 -10.08
N GLY A 74 9.70 -8.35 -10.35
CA GLY A 74 9.90 -9.03 -11.63
C GLY A 74 8.91 -10.17 -11.89
N LYS A 75 8.35 -10.80 -10.85
CA LYS A 75 7.49 -11.98 -10.99
C LYS A 75 5.99 -11.71 -10.81
N TYR A 76 5.61 -10.75 -9.96
CA TYR A 76 4.23 -10.58 -9.50
C TYR A 76 3.64 -9.18 -9.73
N MET A 77 4.44 -8.17 -10.12
CA MET A 77 3.93 -6.83 -10.34
C MET A 77 3.22 -6.71 -11.69
N VAL A 78 1.92 -6.36 -11.64
CA VAL A 78 1.06 -6.24 -12.84
C VAL A 78 0.83 -4.78 -13.27
N TYR A 79 1.11 -3.81 -12.39
CA TYR A 79 0.98 -2.39 -12.66
C TYR A 79 2.02 -1.59 -11.89
N ASN A 80 2.63 -0.59 -12.53
CA ASN A 80 3.53 0.37 -11.91
C ASN A 80 3.32 1.75 -12.51
N TYR A 81 2.95 2.72 -11.66
CA TYR A 81 2.68 4.09 -12.09
C TYR A 81 3.95 4.82 -12.60
N CYS A 82 5.13 4.44 -12.10
CA CYS A 82 6.42 5.01 -12.54
C CYS A 82 6.80 4.60 -13.96
N THR A 83 6.13 3.60 -14.54
CA THR A 83 6.34 3.17 -15.94
C THR A 83 5.12 3.43 -16.83
N ASP A 84 4.06 4.01 -16.26
CA ASP A 84 2.80 4.28 -16.96
C ASP A 84 2.87 5.61 -17.73
N LYS A 85 3.44 5.54 -18.94
CA LYS A 85 3.58 6.69 -19.85
C LYS A 85 2.23 7.21 -20.37
N LYS A 86 1.17 6.39 -20.34
CA LYS A 86 -0.17 6.83 -20.76
C LYS A 86 -0.78 7.75 -19.70
N ARG A 87 -0.64 7.38 -18.42
CA ARG A 87 -1.07 8.21 -17.30
C ARG A 87 -0.21 9.45 -17.11
N PHE A 88 1.11 9.33 -17.36
CA PHE A 88 2.07 10.42 -17.20
C PHE A 88 2.77 10.77 -18.52
N PRO A 89 2.06 11.36 -19.50
CA PRO A 89 2.61 11.65 -20.83
C PRO A 89 3.69 12.73 -20.81
N ARG A 90 3.72 13.59 -19.78
CA ARG A 90 4.69 14.68 -19.61
C ARG A 90 5.87 14.32 -18.70
N GLY A 91 6.03 13.04 -18.39
CA GLY A 91 7.04 12.56 -17.43
C GLY A 91 6.42 12.15 -16.10
N VAL A 92 7.06 11.18 -15.47
CA VAL A 92 6.62 10.55 -14.22
C VAL A 92 7.07 11.37 -13.01
N PRO A 93 6.45 11.16 -11.83
CA PRO A 93 6.85 11.87 -10.61
C PRO A 93 8.33 11.69 -10.27
N ARG A 94 8.97 12.74 -9.73
CA ARG A 94 10.41 12.74 -9.38
C ARG A 94 10.82 11.66 -8.38
N VAL A 95 9.89 11.13 -7.59
CA VAL A 95 10.16 10.04 -6.65
C VAL A 95 10.44 8.70 -7.36
N CYS A 96 10.14 8.60 -8.66
CA CYS A 96 10.36 7.41 -9.49
C CYS A 96 11.78 7.29 -10.06
N THR A 97 12.61 8.32 -9.93
CA THR A 97 13.99 8.39 -10.46
C THR A 97 15.02 8.25 -9.38
#